data_AF-A0A940JMY5-F1
#
_entry.id   AF-A0A940JMY5-F1
#
_cell.length_a   1.000
_cell.length_b   1.000
_cell.length_c   1.000
_cell.angle_alpha   90.00
_cell.angle_beta   90.00
_cell.angle_gamma   90.00
#
_symmetry.space_group_name_H-M   'P 1'
#
loop_
_entity.id
_entity.type
_entity.pdbx_description
1 polymer ?
#
loop_
_entity_poly.entity_id
_entity_poly.type
_entity_poly.pdbx_seq_one_letter_code
_entity_poly.pdbx_strand_id
1 'polypeptide(L)'
;MGGLRKPWRVALGGAASGALLAFAAPAAAAGCGDLAKLDLGQGKVTSATVIAPGSFEQPAAGFGPPPGVANAVYKNLPAFCRVQATLTPTPDSDIKVEVWLPEKGWNGKFVGIGNGIWAGQLSYSQLADPLSKGYAVATTDTGHTGSGLTAEWAVGHPEKLVDFGHRAVHLMTVTGKAAVKARYGKAPKLSFWNACSTGGRQGLMEAYRYPDDYDAISAMAPANPMTALMTQSMWQNWVTKREPGAALTPPILGLVHAAVIRQCDKLDGLEDGLVSRPDACGFDPGTLLCKPGTTESCLTQPQVNAMRAVYDGVRANNGDWLLPGWPVGSEMQLAALVSGPRPFPVAYDYFNLLTYGGRQGWDWKSMDYAVALADARQYGAGILDVPSDGLGPFFARGGKLLMSHGWTDGLIPANNSLAFYRGLYGALPAGAAQNQLRLFMVPGMDHCSGGDGATDFDTLGAIDAWATTGLAPNRIVATRPTTPPPGMPGAPPAAPREPLSRPLCPYPEVPEYKGSGDPSMETSFTCALPKDAS
;
A
#
# COMPACT_ATOMS: atom_id res chain seq x y z
N MET A 1 -69.05 63.68 -33.88
CA MET A 1 -67.88 64.01 -33.04
C MET A 1 -66.76 63.07 -33.49
N GLY A 2 -65.82 63.43 -34.35
CA GLY A 2 -64.99 64.62 -34.36
C GLY A 2 -63.64 64.26 -33.73
N GLY A 3 -62.64 63.90 -34.55
CA GLY A 3 -61.27 63.65 -34.05
C GLY A 3 -60.34 62.93 -35.04
N LEU A 4 -59.74 63.67 -35.96
CA LEU A 4 -58.56 63.27 -36.73
C LEU A 4 -57.36 63.01 -35.79
N ARG A 5 -56.46 62.07 -36.15
CA ARG A 5 -54.98 62.26 -36.05
C ARG A 5 -54.20 61.21 -36.85
N LYS A 6 -53.09 61.70 -37.42
CA LYS A 6 -52.19 61.17 -38.47
C LYS A 6 -51.41 59.89 -38.09
N PRO A 7 -50.91 59.11 -39.07
CA PRO A 7 -49.93 58.06 -38.84
C PRO A 7 -48.52 58.62 -38.64
N TRP A 8 -47.82 58.17 -37.60
CA TRP A 8 -46.39 58.41 -37.40
C TRP A 8 -45.58 57.27 -38.03
N ARG A 9 -44.66 57.64 -38.93
CA ARG A 9 -43.58 56.77 -39.41
C ARG A 9 -42.51 56.72 -38.33
N VAL A 10 -42.20 55.54 -37.82
CA VAL A 10 -40.98 55.31 -37.03
C VAL A 10 -39.95 54.67 -37.94
N ALA A 11 -38.89 55.43 -38.22
CA ALA A 11 -37.64 54.90 -38.76
C ALA A 11 -36.86 54.27 -37.60
N LEU A 12 -36.59 52.97 -37.67
CA LEU A 12 -35.61 52.31 -36.82
C LEU A 12 -34.32 52.15 -37.63
N GLY A 13 -33.37 53.05 -37.36
CA GLY A 13 -32.00 52.94 -37.82
C GLY A 13 -31.32 51.73 -37.20
N GLY A 14 -30.56 51.01 -38.02
CA GLY A 14 -29.74 49.91 -37.59
C GLY A 14 -28.61 50.37 -36.68
N ALA A 15 -28.43 49.67 -35.56
CA ALA A 15 -27.17 49.57 -34.86
C ALA A 15 -26.78 48.09 -34.87
N ALA A 16 -25.97 47.69 -35.84
CA ALA A 16 -25.33 46.38 -35.85
C ALA A 16 -24.22 46.40 -34.79
N SER A 17 -24.53 45.96 -33.57
CA SER A 17 -23.52 45.67 -32.55
C SER A 17 -22.75 44.43 -32.98
N GLY A 18 -21.58 44.63 -33.58
CA GLY A 18 -20.62 43.56 -33.84
C GLY A 18 -20.15 42.96 -32.52
N ALA A 19 -20.65 41.79 -32.18
CA ALA A 19 -20.10 40.98 -31.11
C ALA A 19 -18.71 40.50 -31.53
N LEU A 20 -17.67 41.14 -30.98
CA LEU A 20 -16.30 40.62 -31.02
C LEU A 20 -16.26 39.32 -30.20
N LEU A 21 -16.42 38.20 -30.90
CA LEU A 21 -16.02 36.88 -30.39
C LEU A 21 -14.50 36.90 -30.21
N ALA A 22 -14.05 37.21 -29.00
CA ALA A 22 -12.67 36.99 -28.60
C ALA A 22 -12.43 35.47 -28.60
N PHE A 23 -11.82 34.96 -29.66
CA PHE A 23 -11.25 33.62 -29.66
C PHE A 23 -10.14 33.60 -28.62
N ALA A 24 -10.41 33.05 -27.43
CA ALA A 24 -9.37 32.72 -26.48
C ALA A 24 -8.41 31.75 -27.16
N ALA A 25 -7.20 32.21 -27.47
CA ALA A 25 -6.14 31.33 -27.96
C ALA A 25 -5.94 30.21 -26.92
N PRO A 26 -5.71 28.95 -27.35
CA PRO A 26 -5.34 27.89 -26.42
C PRO A 26 -4.12 28.38 -25.63
N ALA A 27 -4.22 28.43 -24.30
CA ALA A 27 -3.08 28.73 -23.46
C ALA A 27 -1.95 27.76 -23.84
N ALA A 28 -0.82 28.29 -24.30
CA ALA A 28 0.31 27.47 -24.68
C ALA A 28 0.75 26.62 -23.47
N ALA A 29 1.06 25.35 -23.72
CA ALA A 29 1.63 24.45 -22.73
C ALA A 29 2.83 25.11 -22.04
N ALA A 30 2.82 25.19 -20.71
CA ALA A 30 3.86 25.86 -19.94
C ALA A 30 5.21 25.16 -20.14
N GLY A 31 6.30 25.92 -20.22
CA GLY A 31 7.64 25.36 -20.08
C GLY A 31 7.83 24.82 -18.66
N CYS A 32 8.80 23.93 -18.45
CA CYS A 32 9.04 23.38 -17.12
C CYS A 32 9.29 24.48 -16.07
N GLY A 33 10.13 25.47 -16.38
CA GLY A 33 10.43 26.58 -15.48
C GLY A 33 9.23 27.49 -15.17
N ASP A 34 8.22 27.52 -16.03
CA ASP A 34 7.00 28.32 -15.80
C ASP A 34 6.13 27.71 -14.70
N LEU A 35 6.25 26.40 -14.43
CA LEU A 35 5.51 25.73 -13.35
C LEU A 35 5.92 26.24 -11.96
N ALA A 36 7.07 26.91 -11.83
CA ALA A 36 7.43 27.61 -10.58
C ALA A 36 6.41 28.69 -10.17
N LYS A 37 5.58 29.17 -11.11
CA LYS A 37 4.52 30.17 -10.90
C LYS A 37 3.14 29.53 -10.76
N LEU A 38 3.03 28.20 -10.77
CA LEU A 38 1.76 27.51 -10.63
C LEU A 38 1.13 27.86 -9.28
N ASP A 39 -0.08 28.43 -9.33
CA ASP A 39 -0.86 28.70 -8.13
C ASP A 39 -1.46 27.40 -7.60
N LEU A 40 -1.12 27.06 -6.36
CA LEU A 40 -1.59 25.88 -5.66
C LEU A 40 -2.70 26.20 -4.64
N GLY A 41 -3.01 27.47 -4.41
CA GLY A 41 -3.95 27.95 -3.40
C GLY A 41 -3.46 27.80 -1.95
N GLN A 42 -3.00 26.61 -1.55
CA GLN A 42 -2.56 26.28 -0.20
C GLN A 42 -1.11 25.79 -0.17
N GLY A 43 -0.21 26.58 -0.77
CA GLY A 43 1.20 26.24 -0.87
C GLY A 43 1.87 26.98 -2.01
N LYS A 44 3.07 26.54 -2.36
CA LYS A 44 3.81 27.05 -3.51
C LYS A 44 4.69 25.98 -4.14
N VAL A 45 4.89 26.09 -5.45
CA VAL A 45 5.98 25.40 -6.13
C VAL A 45 7.29 26.06 -5.70
N THR A 46 8.19 25.27 -5.11
CA THR A 46 9.50 25.72 -4.62
C THR A 46 10.57 25.60 -5.70
N SER A 47 10.41 24.68 -6.65
CA SER A 47 11.33 24.48 -7.78
C SER A 47 10.60 23.80 -8.94
N ALA A 48 10.96 24.17 -10.17
CA ALA A 48 10.55 23.46 -11.37
C ALA A 48 11.69 23.47 -12.39
N THR A 49 12.36 22.35 -12.57
CA THR A 49 13.57 22.26 -13.40
C THR A 49 13.58 21.01 -14.28
N VAL A 50 14.18 21.12 -15.46
CA VAL A 50 14.38 19.97 -16.34
C VAL A 50 15.58 19.18 -15.83
N ILE A 51 15.38 17.88 -15.64
CA ILE A 51 16.43 16.90 -15.36
C ILE A 51 16.78 16.21 -16.67
N ALA A 52 18.07 16.15 -16.99
CA ALA A 52 18.55 15.48 -18.19
C ALA A 52 18.41 13.95 -18.06
N PRO A 53 18.36 13.21 -19.19
CA PRO A 53 18.27 11.76 -19.14
C PRO A 53 19.38 11.15 -18.29
N GLY A 54 19.02 10.23 -17.40
CA GLY A 54 19.97 9.53 -16.52
C GLY A 54 20.69 10.38 -15.49
N SER A 55 20.37 11.68 -15.35
CA SER A 55 21.11 12.62 -14.50
C SER A 55 20.43 12.90 -13.14
N PHE A 56 19.34 12.20 -12.81
CA PHE A 56 18.69 12.39 -11.53
C PHE A 56 19.56 11.79 -10.41
N GLU A 57 19.82 12.61 -9.40
CA GLU A 57 20.44 12.18 -8.16
C GLU A 57 19.44 12.38 -7.02
N GLN A 58 19.17 11.30 -6.29
CA GLN A 58 18.32 11.37 -5.12
C GLN A 58 19.01 12.25 -4.06
N PRO A 59 18.30 13.21 -3.44
CA PRO A 59 18.84 13.97 -2.33
C PRO A 59 19.33 13.04 -1.21
N ALA A 60 20.45 13.37 -0.57
CA ALA A 60 20.97 12.59 0.55
C ALA A 60 19.88 12.44 1.63
N ALA A 61 19.46 11.20 1.88
CA ALA A 61 18.53 10.90 2.94
C ALA A 61 19.31 10.74 4.25
N GLY A 62 18.89 11.40 5.33
CA GLY A 62 19.51 11.24 6.65
C GLY A 62 19.42 9.82 7.21
N PHE A 63 18.54 8.98 6.65
CA PHE A 63 18.28 7.59 7.07
C PHE A 63 18.14 6.61 5.88
N GLY A 64 18.63 6.98 4.70
CA GLY A 64 18.56 6.12 3.51
C GLY A 64 19.78 5.20 3.35
N PRO A 65 19.74 4.24 2.41
CA PRO A 65 20.92 3.47 2.05
C PRO A 65 22.07 4.42 1.61
N PRO A 66 23.34 4.00 1.74
CA PRO A 66 24.49 4.83 1.39
C PRO A 66 24.36 5.45 -0.02
N PRO A 67 24.90 6.66 -0.24
CA PRO A 67 24.97 7.26 -1.57
C PRO A 67 25.56 6.25 -2.58
N GLY A 68 24.83 5.99 -3.67
CA GLY A 68 25.27 5.09 -4.76
C GLY A 68 24.53 3.76 -4.89
N VAL A 69 23.85 3.26 -3.84
CA VAL A 69 23.09 1.99 -3.90
C VAL A 69 21.77 2.15 -4.69
N ALA A 70 21.19 3.35 -4.69
CA ALA A 70 19.95 3.68 -5.42
C ALA A 70 20.17 4.27 -6.82
N ASN A 71 21.41 4.53 -7.26
CA ASN A 71 21.63 5.30 -8.49
C ASN A 71 21.42 4.50 -9.78
N ALA A 72 21.43 3.17 -9.73
CA ALA A 72 21.26 2.36 -10.94
C ALA A 72 19.88 2.51 -11.58
N VAL A 73 18.81 2.60 -10.78
CA VAL A 73 17.43 2.72 -11.29
C VAL A 73 17.18 4.07 -11.99
N TYR A 74 17.97 5.10 -11.68
CA TYR A 74 17.81 6.43 -12.26
C TYR A 74 18.55 6.62 -13.59
N LYS A 75 19.57 5.79 -13.88
CA LYS A 75 20.42 5.92 -15.09
C LYS A 75 19.64 5.83 -16.40
N ASN A 76 18.55 5.07 -16.40
CA ASN A 76 17.74 4.84 -17.60
C ASN A 76 16.52 5.76 -17.69
N LEU A 77 16.39 6.75 -16.80
CA LEU A 77 15.27 7.68 -16.85
C LEU A 77 15.35 8.59 -18.08
N PRO A 78 14.21 8.86 -18.74
CA PRO A 78 14.14 9.89 -19.78
C PRO A 78 14.36 11.29 -19.18
N ALA A 79 14.48 12.31 -20.02
CA ALA A 79 14.40 13.69 -19.54
C ALA A 79 13.00 13.97 -18.96
N PHE A 80 12.94 14.66 -17.83
CA PHE A 80 11.68 15.02 -17.18
C PHE A 80 11.75 16.39 -16.51
N CYS A 81 10.61 17.06 -16.41
CA CYS A 81 10.45 18.23 -15.56
C CYS A 81 10.16 17.76 -14.13
N ARG A 82 11.05 18.14 -13.21
CA ARG A 82 10.94 17.90 -11.76
C ARG A 82 10.32 19.12 -11.12
N VAL A 83 9.11 18.96 -10.59
CA VAL A 83 8.37 20.00 -9.87
C VAL A 83 8.35 19.65 -8.40
N GLN A 84 8.82 20.55 -7.55
CA GLN A 84 8.84 20.41 -6.10
C GLN A 84 7.91 21.46 -5.50
N ALA A 85 7.07 21.07 -4.55
CA ALA A 85 6.13 21.95 -3.89
C ALA A 85 6.12 21.75 -2.38
N THR A 86 5.72 22.79 -1.67
CA THR A 86 5.38 22.74 -0.24
C THR A 86 3.96 23.22 -0.07
N LEU A 87 3.12 22.38 0.54
CA LEU A 87 1.71 22.66 0.80
C LEU A 87 1.50 22.88 2.31
N THR A 88 0.70 23.89 2.63
CA THR A 88 0.44 24.35 4.01
C THR A 88 -1.06 24.57 4.19
N PRO A 89 -1.91 23.51 4.09
CA PRO A 89 -3.37 23.63 4.23
C PRO A 89 -3.80 24.11 5.62
N THR A 90 -2.94 23.94 6.63
CA THR A 90 -3.10 24.48 7.98
C THR A 90 -1.78 25.11 8.46
N PRO A 91 -1.78 25.92 9.53
CA PRO A 91 -0.55 26.46 10.12
C PRO A 91 0.45 25.41 10.63
N ASP A 92 -0.01 24.18 10.89
CA ASP A 92 0.81 23.07 11.42
C ASP A 92 1.30 22.11 10.31
N SER A 93 0.67 22.18 9.13
CA SER A 93 1.02 21.36 7.98
C SER A 93 2.27 21.85 7.27
N ASP A 94 3.17 20.93 6.94
CA ASP A 94 4.32 21.16 6.06
C ASP A 94 4.49 19.96 5.13
N ILE A 95 3.71 19.91 4.05
CA ILE A 95 3.65 18.76 3.14
C ILE A 95 4.59 19.00 1.96
N LYS A 96 5.60 18.14 1.80
CA LYS A 96 6.44 18.14 0.62
C LYS A 96 5.82 17.26 -0.45
N VAL A 97 5.77 17.79 -1.66
CA VAL A 97 5.28 17.09 -2.86
C VAL A 97 6.34 17.17 -3.94
N GLU A 98 6.53 16.07 -4.64
CA GLU A 98 7.34 16.06 -5.85
C GLU A 98 6.58 15.39 -6.99
N VAL A 99 6.60 16.05 -8.16
CA VAL A 99 5.93 15.61 -9.39
C VAL A 99 6.97 15.52 -10.50
N TRP A 100 7.05 14.37 -11.18
CA TRP A 100 7.91 14.17 -12.34
C TRP A 100 7.05 14.05 -13.59
N LEU A 101 7.34 14.92 -14.57
CA LEU A 101 6.59 15.06 -15.81
C LEU A 101 7.53 14.74 -16.98
N PRO A 102 7.34 13.65 -17.74
CA PRO A 102 8.17 13.36 -18.92
C PRO A 102 8.26 14.57 -19.87
N GLU A 103 9.47 14.96 -20.28
CA GLU A 103 9.62 16.07 -21.25
C GLU A 103 9.07 15.71 -22.63
N LYS A 104 9.14 14.42 -22.97
CA LYS A 104 8.57 13.83 -24.19
C LYS A 104 7.94 12.48 -23.85
N GLY A 105 7.00 12.03 -24.67
CA GLY A 105 6.42 10.69 -24.55
C GLY A 105 5.47 10.52 -23.37
N TRP A 106 4.90 11.61 -22.82
CA TRP A 106 3.82 11.48 -21.84
C TRP A 106 2.64 10.72 -22.44
N ASN A 107 2.27 9.61 -21.81
CA ASN A 107 1.24 8.69 -22.30
C ASN A 107 -0.19 9.17 -22.01
N GLY A 108 -0.35 10.37 -21.44
CA GLY A 108 -1.64 10.96 -21.10
C GLY A 108 -2.18 10.54 -19.74
N LYS A 109 -1.40 9.84 -18.91
CA LYS A 109 -1.86 9.25 -17.64
C LYS A 109 -1.03 9.74 -16.45
N PHE A 110 -1.63 9.68 -15.27
CA PHE A 110 -1.02 10.11 -14.01
C PHE A 110 -0.93 8.95 -13.02
N VAL A 111 0.15 8.88 -12.23
CA VAL A 111 0.33 7.86 -11.19
C VAL A 111 0.73 8.51 -9.86
N GLY A 112 -0.08 8.30 -8.83
CA GLY A 112 0.27 8.62 -7.45
C GLY A 112 1.02 7.45 -6.81
N ILE A 113 2.09 7.77 -6.09
CA ILE A 113 2.91 6.82 -5.33
C ILE A 113 2.84 7.16 -3.85
N GLY A 114 2.57 6.14 -3.05
CA GLY A 114 2.46 6.22 -1.60
C GLY A 114 3.76 5.99 -0.84
N ASN A 115 3.62 5.69 0.44
CA ASN A 115 4.74 5.58 1.37
C ASN A 115 4.73 4.27 2.18
N GLY A 116 5.67 4.14 3.11
CA GLY A 116 5.73 3.05 4.08
C GLY A 116 5.72 3.55 5.52
N ILE A 117 5.29 2.69 6.45
CA ILE A 117 5.32 2.94 7.89
C ILE A 117 4.69 4.30 8.28
N TRP A 118 5.31 5.13 9.13
CA TRP A 118 4.83 6.46 9.52
C TRP A 118 5.32 7.59 8.60
N ALA A 119 5.97 7.29 7.45
CA ALA A 119 6.71 8.22 6.57
C ALA A 119 6.23 9.67 6.52
N GLY A 120 7.02 10.73 6.42
CA GLY A 120 8.42 10.99 6.78
C GLY A 120 9.35 11.34 5.63
N GLN A 121 9.10 10.80 4.42
CA GLN A 121 10.06 10.80 3.31
C GLN A 121 9.36 10.64 1.95
N LEU A 122 9.98 11.16 0.88
CA LEU A 122 9.56 10.98 -0.51
C LEU A 122 10.04 9.63 -1.08
N SER A 123 9.16 8.91 -1.78
CA SER A 123 9.42 7.58 -2.35
C SER A 123 10.09 7.63 -3.74
N TYR A 124 11.26 8.27 -3.86
CA TYR A 124 11.91 8.56 -5.15
C TYR A 124 12.12 7.34 -6.07
N SER A 125 12.58 6.21 -5.52
CA SER A 125 12.85 5.01 -6.31
C SER A 125 11.60 4.44 -6.97
N GLN A 126 10.44 4.63 -6.35
CA GLN A 126 9.15 4.16 -6.86
C GLN A 126 8.57 5.05 -7.96
N LEU A 127 9.09 6.27 -8.14
CA LEU A 127 8.73 7.14 -9.27
C LEU A 127 9.37 6.68 -10.59
N ALA A 128 10.49 5.97 -10.51
CA ALA A 128 11.37 5.73 -11.66
C ALA A 128 10.73 4.84 -12.73
N ASP A 129 10.21 3.67 -12.35
CA ASP A 129 9.61 2.73 -13.30
C ASP A 129 8.40 3.33 -14.03
N PRO A 130 7.40 3.92 -13.35
CA PRO A 130 6.30 4.60 -14.04
C PRO A 130 6.77 5.77 -14.92
N LEU A 131 7.72 6.59 -14.46
CA LEU A 131 8.23 7.68 -15.31
C LEU A 131 8.85 7.14 -16.61
N SER A 132 9.60 6.03 -16.52
CA SER A 132 10.22 5.39 -17.70
C SER A 132 9.19 4.85 -18.70
N LYS A 133 7.99 4.48 -18.22
CA LYS A 133 6.83 4.04 -19.02
C LYS A 133 5.98 5.22 -19.53
N GLY A 134 6.42 6.46 -19.32
CA GLY A 134 5.79 7.67 -19.85
C GLY A 134 4.64 8.21 -18.99
N TYR A 135 4.47 7.75 -17.76
CA TYR A 135 3.49 8.33 -16.84
C TYR A 135 4.01 9.65 -16.27
N ALA A 136 3.09 10.60 -16.01
CA ALA A 136 3.36 11.68 -15.06
C ALA A 136 3.18 11.11 -13.65
N VAL A 137 4.13 11.34 -12.74
CA VAL A 137 4.12 10.68 -11.42
C VAL A 137 4.31 11.66 -10.28
N ALA A 138 3.77 11.33 -9.11
CA ALA A 138 3.96 12.15 -7.92
C ALA A 138 4.03 11.35 -6.62
N THR A 139 4.71 11.91 -5.63
CA THR A 139 4.85 11.38 -4.25
C THR A 139 4.84 12.53 -3.26
N THR A 140 4.52 12.23 -1.99
CA THR A 140 4.61 13.17 -0.88
C THR A 140 5.39 12.57 0.30
N ASP A 141 5.89 13.41 1.21
CA ASP A 141 6.44 12.99 2.50
C ASP A 141 5.38 12.85 3.61
N THR A 142 4.12 13.12 3.26
CA THR A 142 2.95 13.07 4.14
C THR A 142 2.83 14.17 5.21
N GLY A 143 3.60 15.26 5.15
CA GLY A 143 3.42 16.40 6.06
C GLY A 143 4.46 16.53 7.18
N HIS A 144 5.50 15.69 7.17
CA HIS A 144 6.57 15.72 8.15
C HIS A 144 7.83 15.00 7.63
N THR A 145 8.95 15.21 8.33
CA THR A 145 10.21 14.51 8.10
C THR A 145 10.50 13.54 9.23
N GLY A 146 10.93 12.31 8.90
CA GLY A 146 11.29 11.32 9.91
C GLY A 146 11.90 10.04 9.32
N SER A 147 12.35 9.13 10.19
CA SER A 147 12.80 7.79 9.80
C SER A 147 11.62 6.87 9.42
N GLY A 148 10.40 7.26 9.77
CA GLY A 148 9.18 6.47 9.63
C GLY A 148 8.99 5.42 10.72
N LEU A 149 9.98 5.17 11.59
CA LEU A 149 9.88 4.15 12.65
C LEU A 149 9.26 4.66 13.95
N THR A 150 9.11 5.98 14.10
CA THR A 150 8.68 6.61 15.33
C THR A 150 7.61 7.67 15.06
N ALA A 151 6.84 8.01 16.11
CA ALA A 151 5.67 8.89 15.98
C ALA A 151 5.82 10.26 16.68
N GLU A 152 7.03 10.67 17.09
CA GLU A 152 7.23 11.94 17.81
C GLU A 152 6.77 13.16 17.01
N TRP A 153 6.83 13.07 15.68
CA TRP A 153 6.41 14.14 14.77
C TRP A 153 4.92 14.52 14.91
N ALA A 154 4.08 13.63 15.46
CA ALA A 154 2.65 13.87 15.67
C ALA A 154 2.32 14.34 17.10
N VAL A 155 3.28 14.29 18.04
CA VAL A 155 3.03 14.68 19.44
C VAL A 155 2.79 16.18 19.53
N GLY A 156 1.57 16.57 19.92
CA GLY A 156 1.17 17.99 19.93
C GLY A 156 0.87 18.58 18.54
N HIS A 157 0.91 17.76 17.49
CA HIS A 157 0.73 18.15 16.09
C HIS A 157 -0.39 17.33 15.42
N PRO A 158 -1.66 17.47 15.85
CA PRO A 158 -2.76 16.64 15.35
C PRO A 158 -3.01 16.81 13.85
N GLU A 159 -2.74 17.99 13.29
CA GLU A 159 -2.91 18.24 11.86
C GLU A 159 -1.89 17.47 11.02
N LYS A 160 -0.69 17.21 11.54
CA LYS A 160 0.27 16.32 10.87
C LYS A 160 -0.24 14.89 10.81
N LEU A 161 -0.95 14.41 11.84
CA LEU A 161 -1.57 13.08 11.80
C LEU A 161 -2.69 13.03 10.75
N VAL A 162 -3.43 14.12 10.56
CA VAL A 162 -4.41 14.28 9.47
C VAL A 162 -3.73 14.31 8.10
N ASP A 163 -2.58 15.00 7.98
CA ASP A 163 -1.75 15.01 6.76
C ASP A 163 -1.32 13.59 6.38
N PHE A 164 -0.73 12.85 7.33
CA PHE A 164 -0.36 11.44 7.17
C PHE A 164 -1.57 10.55 6.84
N GLY A 165 -2.67 10.78 7.56
CA GLY A 165 -3.86 9.94 7.49
C GLY A 165 -4.50 9.96 6.13
N HIS A 166 -4.70 11.14 5.55
CA HIS A 166 -5.38 11.28 4.26
C HIS A 166 -5.06 12.57 3.49
N ARG A 167 -4.82 13.70 4.15
CA ARG A 167 -4.82 15.01 3.47
C ARG A 167 -3.62 15.23 2.55
N ALA A 168 -2.43 14.76 2.93
CA ALA A 168 -1.23 14.99 2.13
C ALA A 168 -1.26 14.27 0.78
N VAL A 169 -1.78 13.03 0.77
CA VAL A 169 -1.90 12.24 -0.46
C VAL A 169 -2.88 12.90 -1.43
N HIS A 170 -4.08 13.25 -0.96
CA HIS A 170 -5.06 13.99 -1.75
C HIS A 170 -4.48 15.28 -2.34
N LEU A 171 -3.86 16.11 -1.51
CA LEU A 171 -3.29 17.39 -1.97
C LEU A 171 -2.11 17.20 -2.94
N MET A 172 -1.33 16.13 -2.77
CA MET A 172 -0.32 15.71 -3.75
C MET A 172 -0.98 15.33 -5.09
N THR A 173 -2.07 14.57 -5.06
CA THR A 173 -2.84 14.19 -6.26
C THR A 173 -3.35 15.42 -7.00
N VAL A 174 -4.00 16.35 -6.29
CA VAL A 174 -4.52 17.61 -6.84
C VAL A 174 -3.38 18.45 -7.45
N THR A 175 -2.27 18.59 -6.73
CA THR A 175 -1.08 19.33 -7.20
C THR A 175 -0.47 18.70 -8.46
N GLY A 176 -0.32 17.37 -8.47
CA GLY A 176 0.20 16.62 -9.61
C GLY A 176 -0.66 16.80 -10.86
N LYS A 177 -1.99 16.66 -10.72
CA LYS A 177 -2.94 16.88 -11.82
C LYS A 177 -2.94 18.33 -12.33
N ALA A 178 -2.79 19.31 -11.44
CA ALA A 178 -2.65 20.71 -11.83
C ALA A 178 -1.34 20.96 -12.62
N ALA A 179 -0.22 20.40 -12.17
CA ALA A 179 1.06 20.48 -12.86
C ALA A 179 1.01 19.81 -14.25
N VAL A 180 0.38 18.63 -14.36
CA VAL A 180 0.10 17.94 -15.63
C VAL A 180 -0.69 18.84 -16.58
N LYS A 181 -1.79 19.43 -16.10
CA LYS A 181 -2.66 20.32 -16.91
C LYS A 181 -1.88 21.54 -17.40
N ALA A 182 -1.09 22.17 -16.54
CA ALA A 182 -0.27 23.33 -16.90
C ALA A 182 0.84 22.97 -17.90
N ARG A 183 1.55 21.85 -17.68
CA ARG A 183 2.67 21.42 -18.51
C ARG A 183 2.26 20.94 -19.91
N TYR A 184 1.13 20.25 -20.02
CA TYR A 184 0.72 19.58 -21.26
C TYR A 184 -0.53 20.19 -21.91
N GLY A 185 -1.13 21.21 -21.30
CA GLY A 185 -2.34 21.89 -21.79
C GLY A 185 -3.63 21.07 -21.64
N LYS A 186 -3.58 19.91 -20.98
CA LYS A 186 -4.73 19.01 -20.77
C LYS A 186 -4.57 18.17 -19.50
N ALA A 187 -5.68 17.85 -18.87
CA ALA A 187 -5.73 16.94 -17.72
C ALA A 187 -5.32 15.50 -18.11
N PRO A 188 -4.90 14.66 -17.15
CA PRO A 188 -4.69 13.23 -17.43
C PRO A 188 -6.02 12.58 -17.86
N LYS A 189 -5.93 11.64 -18.81
CA LYS A 189 -7.06 10.84 -19.28
C LYS A 189 -7.48 9.78 -18.27
N LEU A 190 -6.50 9.19 -17.59
CA LEU A 190 -6.68 8.24 -16.50
C LEU A 190 -5.65 8.54 -15.40
N SER A 191 -6.04 8.31 -14.15
CA SER A 191 -5.19 8.47 -12.97
C SER A 191 -5.15 7.16 -12.18
N PHE A 192 -3.96 6.75 -11.76
CA PHE A 192 -3.74 5.50 -11.03
C PHE A 192 -3.03 5.71 -9.69
N TRP A 193 -3.34 4.85 -8.73
CA TRP A 193 -2.56 4.70 -7.50
C TRP A 193 -1.88 3.34 -7.49
N ASN A 194 -0.59 3.28 -7.13
CA ASN A 194 0.13 2.02 -7.04
C ASN A 194 1.14 2.02 -5.89
N ALA A 195 0.77 1.44 -4.76
CA ALA A 195 1.65 1.39 -3.59
C ALA A 195 1.34 0.21 -2.66
N CYS A 196 2.25 -0.05 -1.72
CA CYS A 196 2.17 -1.13 -0.76
C CYS A 196 2.18 -0.64 0.69
N SER A 197 1.75 -1.45 1.66
CA SER A 197 1.86 -1.19 3.10
C SER A 197 1.00 0.01 3.53
N THR A 198 1.59 1.01 4.19
CA THR A 198 0.97 2.33 4.40
C THR A 198 0.46 2.92 3.08
N GLY A 199 1.18 2.75 1.97
CA GLY A 199 0.74 3.11 0.64
C GLY A 199 -0.49 2.34 0.15
N GLY A 200 -0.62 1.07 0.53
CA GLY A 200 -1.84 0.30 0.29
C GLY A 200 -3.03 0.89 1.05
N ARG A 201 -2.84 1.24 2.33
CA ARG A 201 -3.86 1.95 3.14
C ARG A 201 -4.20 3.31 2.56
N GLN A 202 -3.20 4.10 2.15
CA GLN A 202 -3.40 5.39 1.50
C GLN A 202 -4.24 5.26 0.23
N GLY A 203 -4.02 4.24 -0.61
CA GLY A 203 -4.86 3.96 -1.77
C GLY A 203 -6.31 3.66 -1.40
N LEU A 204 -6.55 2.83 -0.38
CA LEU A 204 -7.90 2.60 0.14
C LEU A 204 -8.52 3.89 0.71
N MET A 205 -7.71 4.76 1.33
CA MET A 205 -8.16 6.02 1.90
C MET A 205 -8.56 7.03 0.82
N GLU A 206 -7.81 7.11 -0.29
CA GLU A 206 -8.19 7.92 -1.45
C GLU A 206 -9.52 7.42 -2.02
N ALA A 207 -9.71 6.11 -2.20
CA ALA A 207 -10.99 5.55 -2.63
C ALA A 207 -12.16 5.91 -1.70
N TYR A 208 -11.91 5.93 -0.39
CA TYR A 208 -12.93 6.18 0.62
C TYR A 208 -13.30 7.67 0.72
N ARG A 209 -12.31 8.57 0.78
CA ARG A 209 -12.54 10.01 1.06
C ARG A 209 -12.55 10.88 -0.19
N TYR A 210 -11.80 10.48 -1.21
CA TYR A 210 -11.53 11.26 -2.41
C TYR A 210 -11.76 10.41 -3.67
N PRO A 211 -12.99 9.89 -3.87
CA PRO A 211 -13.25 8.87 -4.89
C PRO A 211 -12.91 9.32 -6.32
N ASP A 212 -12.84 10.63 -6.57
CA ASP A 212 -12.49 11.21 -7.89
C ASP A 212 -10.97 11.30 -8.17
N ASP A 213 -10.13 10.96 -7.19
CA ASP A 213 -8.69 11.11 -7.33
C ASP A 213 -8.06 10.06 -8.25
N TYR A 214 -8.63 8.86 -8.32
CA TYR A 214 -8.08 7.79 -9.14
C TYR A 214 -9.18 7.02 -9.86
N ASP A 215 -8.88 6.56 -11.07
CA ASP A 215 -9.76 5.71 -11.86
C ASP A 215 -9.49 4.22 -11.58
N ALA A 216 -8.24 3.88 -11.23
CA ALA A 216 -7.90 2.56 -10.73
C ALA A 216 -6.79 2.61 -9.67
N ILE A 217 -6.89 1.71 -8.70
CA ILE A 217 -6.03 1.67 -7.51
C ILE A 217 -5.48 0.25 -7.35
N SER A 218 -4.16 0.14 -7.23
CA SER A 218 -3.47 -1.04 -6.70
C SER A 218 -3.08 -0.77 -5.25
N ALA A 219 -3.72 -1.50 -4.33
CA ALA A 219 -3.50 -1.43 -2.88
C ALA A 219 -2.89 -2.74 -2.37
N MET A 220 -1.56 -2.78 -2.30
CA MET A 220 -0.82 -3.99 -1.92
C MET A 220 -0.56 -4.02 -0.40
N ALA A 221 -0.68 -5.18 0.23
CA ALA A 221 -0.54 -5.41 1.67
C ALA A 221 -1.01 -4.22 2.53
N PRO A 222 -2.27 -3.76 2.39
CA PRO A 222 -2.70 -2.51 2.98
C PRO A 222 -2.64 -2.56 4.51
N ALA A 223 -2.03 -1.55 5.12
CA ALA A 223 -2.02 -1.33 6.57
C ALA A 223 -3.40 -0.86 7.08
N ASN A 224 -4.44 -1.68 6.84
CA ASN A 224 -5.83 -1.36 7.12
C ASN A 224 -6.58 -2.54 7.76
N PRO A 225 -7.36 -2.31 8.83
CA PRO A 225 -7.42 -1.09 9.65
C PRO A 225 -6.09 -0.87 10.39
N MET A 226 -5.58 0.36 10.38
CA MET A 226 -4.29 0.69 10.97
C MET A 226 -4.35 0.59 12.50
N THR A 227 -5.44 1.03 13.13
CA THR A 227 -5.59 0.96 14.61
C THR A 227 -5.59 -0.49 15.11
N ALA A 228 -6.24 -1.39 14.36
CA ALA A 228 -6.22 -2.83 14.62
C ALA A 228 -4.82 -3.41 14.41
N LEU A 229 -4.13 -3.01 13.34
CA LEU A 229 -2.76 -3.46 13.06
C LEU A 229 -1.78 -3.05 14.17
N MET A 230 -1.88 -1.83 14.70
CA MET A 230 -1.05 -1.41 15.83
C MET A 230 -1.29 -2.30 17.05
N THR A 231 -2.55 -2.64 17.33
CA THR A 231 -2.93 -3.55 18.43
C THR A 231 -2.37 -4.96 18.22
N GLN A 232 -2.53 -5.51 17.02
CA GLN A 232 -1.98 -6.81 16.62
C GLN A 232 -0.46 -6.84 16.76
N SER A 233 0.25 -5.78 16.33
CA SER A 233 1.71 -5.71 16.44
C SER A 233 2.21 -5.65 17.89
N MET A 234 1.48 -4.97 18.79
CA MET A 234 1.77 -5.03 20.23
C MET A 234 1.62 -6.45 20.78
N TRP A 235 0.55 -7.14 20.39
CA TRP A 235 0.26 -8.52 20.80
C TRP A 235 1.38 -9.48 20.42
N GLN A 236 1.86 -9.42 19.16
CA GLN A 236 2.90 -10.32 18.66
C GLN A 236 4.20 -10.28 19.48
N ASN A 237 4.59 -9.11 19.99
CA ASN A 237 5.76 -9.05 20.87
C ASN A 237 5.43 -9.50 22.29
N TRP A 238 4.28 -9.08 22.83
CA TRP A 238 3.87 -9.41 24.19
C TRP A 238 3.76 -10.92 24.44
N VAL A 239 3.23 -11.70 23.48
CA VAL A 239 3.10 -13.16 23.64
C VAL A 239 4.44 -13.86 23.86
N THR A 240 5.56 -13.30 23.38
CA THR A 240 6.90 -13.87 23.61
C THR A 240 7.53 -13.46 24.95
N LYS A 241 6.93 -12.50 25.65
CA LYS A 241 7.40 -11.98 26.94
C LYS A 241 6.47 -12.29 28.12
N ARG A 242 5.28 -12.85 27.88
CA ARG A 242 4.26 -13.07 28.92
C ARG A 242 4.68 -14.07 30.00
N GLU A 243 5.60 -14.98 29.70
CA GLU A 243 6.13 -15.96 30.65
C GLU A 243 7.58 -16.38 30.31
N PRO A 244 8.37 -16.86 31.30
CA PRO A 244 9.72 -17.36 31.05
C PRO A 244 9.76 -18.49 30.02
N GLY A 245 10.71 -18.42 29.09
CA GLY A 245 10.90 -19.44 28.07
C GLY A 245 10.00 -19.29 26.83
N ALA A 246 9.13 -18.28 26.75
CA ALA A 246 8.26 -18.02 25.58
C ALA A 246 8.96 -17.32 24.40
N ALA A 247 10.26 -17.02 24.52
CA ALA A 247 11.00 -16.30 23.50
C ALA A 247 11.02 -17.07 22.17
N LEU A 248 10.56 -16.42 21.10
CA LEU A 248 10.61 -16.91 19.73
C LEU A 248 11.82 -16.28 19.04
N THR A 249 12.92 -17.01 18.99
CA THR A 249 14.15 -16.58 18.29
C THR A 249 14.11 -17.02 16.83
N PRO A 250 14.94 -16.44 15.94
CA PRO A 250 14.98 -16.86 14.54
C PRO A 250 15.20 -18.38 14.34
N PRO A 251 16.06 -19.08 15.11
CA PRO A 251 16.15 -20.55 15.03
C PRO A 251 14.85 -21.28 15.39
N ILE A 252 14.12 -20.80 16.40
CA ILE A 252 12.83 -21.40 16.80
C ILE A 252 11.78 -21.18 15.71
N LEU A 253 11.70 -19.96 15.17
CA LEU A 253 10.84 -19.67 14.01
C LEU A 253 11.22 -20.56 12.82
N GLY A 254 12.52 -20.81 12.61
CA GLY A 254 13.05 -21.74 11.59
C GLY A 254 12.51 -23.16 11.75
N LEU A 255 12.50 -23.68 12.97
CA LEU A 255 11.94 -25.01 13.27
C LEU A 255 10.44 -25.07 13.00
N VAL A 256 9.70 -24.03 13.41
CA VAL A 256 8.26 -23.94 13.17
C VAL A 256 7.96 -23.87 11.68
N HIS A 257 8.62 -22.97 10.96
CA HIS A 257 8.46 -22.81 9.52
C HIS A 257 8.71 -24.12 8.77
N ALA A 258 9.81 -24.80 9.08
CA ALA A 258 10.11 -26.09 8.46
C ALA A 258 9.04 -27.15 8.73
N ALA A 259 8.39 -27.12 9.90
CA ALA A 259 7.29 -28.02 10.23
C ALA A 259 5.99 -27.63 9.50
N VAL A 260 5.72 -26.33 9.36
CA VAL A 260 4.62 -25.80 8.56
C VAL A 260 4.76 -26.24 7.10
N ILE A 261 5.92 -26.00 6.47
CA ILE A 261 6.18 -26.44 5.09
C ILE A 261 5.91 -27.94 4.94
N ARG A 262 6.50 -28.78 5.81
CA ARG A 262 6.29 -30.24 5.75
C ARG A 262 4.82 -30.67 5.85
N GLN A 263 4.00 -29.96 6.60
CA GLN A 263 2.59 -30.31 6.77
C GLN A 263 1.71 -29.73 5.65
N CYS A 264 2.07 -28.56 5.12
CA CYS A 264 1.11 -27.70 4.43
C CYS A 264 1.44 -27.34 2.98
N ASP A 265 2.69 -27.56 2.53
CA ASP A 265 3.13 -27.33 1.14
C ASP A 265 2.19 -28.03 0.15
N LYS A 266 2.03 -29.35 0.30
CA LYS A 266 1.21 -30.19 -0.59
C LYS A 266 -0.29 -29.89 -0.61
N LEU A 267 -0.82 -29.00 0.23
CA LEU A 267 -2.26 -28.73 0.31
C LEU A 267 -2.82 -28.04 -0.93
N ASP A 268 -1.96 -27.43 -1.76
CA ASP A 268 -2.34 -26.90 -3.08
C ASP A 268 -2.18 -27.93 -4.22
N GLY A 269 -1.74 -29.15 -3.90
CA GLY A 269 -1.50 -30.23 -4.86
C GLY A 269 -0.08 -30.29 -5.42
N LEU A 270 0.82 -29.40 -4.99
CA LEU A 270 2.22 -29.37 -5.39
C LEU A 270 3.14 -29.33 -4.16
N GLU A 271 4.30 -29.96 -4.25
CA GLU A 271 5.33 -29.88 -3.21
C GLU A 271 6.48 -29.04 -3.78
N ASP A 272 6.43 -27.73 -3.56
CA ASP A 272 7.38 -26.75 -4.10
C ASP A 272 8.01 -25.84 -3.03
N GLY A 273 7.77 -26.16 -1.75
CA GLY A 273 8.29 -25.42 -0.61
C GLY A 273 7.48 -24.17 -0.28
N LEU A 274 6.29 -23.99 -0.85
CA LEU A 274 5.45 -22.80 -0.63
C LEU A 274 4.13 -23.18 0.04
N VAL A 275 3.67 -22.33 0.95
CA VAL A 275 2.31 -22.48 1.52
C VAL A 275 1.37 -21.61 0.71
N SER A 276 0.72 -22.18 -0.31
CA SER A 276 -0.29 -21.46 -1.12
C SER A 276 -1.70 -21.52 -0.54
N ARG A 277 -1.96 -22.48 0.35
CA ARG A 277 -3.25 -22.73 1.02
C ARG A 277 -3.13 -22.72 2.55
N PRO A 278 -2.71 -21.60 3.17
CA PRO A 278 -2.64 -21.52 4.62
C PRO A 278 -4.02 -21.65 5.29
N ASP A 279 -5.11 -21.38 4.55
CA ASP A 279 -6.50 -21.58 4.99
C ASP A 279 -6.86 -23.07 5.19
N ALA A 280 -6.22 -23.97 4.45
CA ALA A 280 -6.41 -25.42 4.58
C ALA A 280 -5.44 -26.08 5.58
N CYS A 281 -4.44 -25.32 6.06
CA CYS A 281 -3.36 -25.84 6.89
C CYS A 281 -3.77 -25.95 8.36
N GLY A 282 -4.04 -27.17 8.82
CA GLY A 282 -4.31 -27.49 10.23
C GLY A 282 -3.04 -27.66 11.09
N PHE A 283 -1.97 -26.90 10.83
CA PHE A 283 -0.72 -27.03 11.60
C PHE A 283 -0.93 -26.59 13.06
N ASP A 284 -0.46 -27.44 13.99
CA ASP A 284 -0.43 -27.12 15.42
C ASP A 284 1.03 -27.13 15.92
N PRO A 285 1.54 -26.02 16.50
CA PRO A 285 2.87 -25.97 17.10
C PRO A 285 3.12 -27.01 18.18
N GLY A 286 2.06 -27.56 18.80
CA GLY A 286 2.16 -28.63 19.80
C GLY A 286 2.84 -29.90 19.27
N THR A 287 2.85 -30.11 17.96
CA THR A 287 3.59 -31.21 17.30
C THR A 287 5.10 -31.12 17.49
N LEU A 288 5.63 -29.94 17.82
CA LEU A 288 7.04 -29.69 18.09
C LEU A 288 7.40 -29.65 19.57
N LEU A 289 6.47 -29.96 20.48
CA LEU A 289 6.74 -29.92 21.92
C LEU A 289 7.91 -30.84 22.30
N CYS A 290 8.86 -30.32 23.06
CA CYS A 290 9.98 -31.11 23.56
C CYS A 290 9.52 -32.31 24.39
N LYS A 291 10.05 -33.49 24.07
CA LYS A 291 9.88 -34.69 24.89
C LYS A 291 10.70 -34.55 26.18
N PRO A 292 10.33 -35.23 27.28
CA PRO A 292 11.11 -35.22 28.52
C PRO A 292 12.59 -35.55 28.25
N GLY A 293 13.50 -34.68 28.71
CA GLY A 293 14.94 -34.83 28.52
C GLY A 293 15.50 -34.35 27.17
N THR A 294 14.66 -33.82 26.26
CA THR A 294 15.11 -33.20 24.99
C THR A 294 14.93 -31.69 25.03
N THR A 295 15.89 -30.97 24.46
CA THR A 295 15.90 -29.48 24.42
C THR A 295 16.32 -28.93 23.07
N GLU A 296 16.72 -29.79 22.13
CA GLU A 296 17.17 -29.41 20.80
C GLU A 296 16.11 -29.75 19.76
N SER A 297 16.00 -28.92 18.71
CA SER A 297 15.08 -29.13 17.59
C SER A 297 13.61 -29.31 17.98
N CYS A 298 13.19 -28.72 19.10
CA CYS A 298 11.83 -28.76 19.63
C CYS A 298 11.49 -27.43 20.33
N LEU A 299 10.21 -27.22 20.63
CA LEU A 299 9.70 -26.04 21.33
C LEU A 299 9.42 -26.37 22.79
N THR A 300 9.72 -25.42 23.67
CA THR A 300 9.22 -25.44 25.05
C THR A 300 7.70 -25.25 25.07
N GLN A 301 7.03 -25.66 26.15
CA GLN A 301 5.59 -25.43 26.27
C GLN A 301 5.21 -23.94 26.16
N PRO A 302 5.95 -22.99 26.79
CA PRO A 302 5.76 -21.56 26.54
C PRO A 302 5.89 -21.12 25.08
N GLN A 303 6.86 -21.66 24.32
CA GLN A 303 7.01 -21.36 22.89
C GLN A 303 5.85 -21.89 22.06
N VAL A 304 5.38 -23.11 22.34
CA VAL A 304 4.17 -23.68 21.73
C VAL A 304 2.97 -22.77 21.98
N ASN A 305 2.78 -22.35 23.23
CA ASN A 305 1.68 -21.46 23.60
C ASN A 305 1.81 -20.09 22.94
N ALA A 306 3.03 -19.56 22.79
CA ALA A 306 3.29 -18.30 22.11
C ALA A 306 2.95 -18.40 20.62
N MET A 307 3.43 -19.43 19.91
CA MET A 307 3.09 -19.64 18.50
C MET A 307 1.60 -19.85 18.26
N ARG A 308 0.91 -20.59 19.14
CA ARG A 308 -0.56 -20.71 19.06
C ARG A 308 -1.23 -19.33 19.18
N ALA A 309 -0.77 -18.47 20.08
CA ALA A 309 -1.31 -17.13 20.24
C ALA A 309 -0.98 -16.18 19.07
N VAL A 310 0.15 -16.39 18.39
CA VAL A 310 0.52 -15.67 17.15
C VAL A 310 -0.49 -15.96 16.04
N TYR A 311 -0.82 -17.24 15.83
CA TYR A 311 -1.73 -17.70 14.77
C TYR A 311 -3.21 -17.41 15.09
N ASP A 312 -3.62 -17.61 16.33
CA ASP A 312 -5.00 -17.42 16.79
C ASP A 312 -5.43 -15.93 16.80
N GLY A 313 -4.51 -15.05 17.21
CA GLY A 313 -4.71 -13.61 17.23
C GLY A 313 -4.93 -13.01 18.61
N VAL A 314 -5.40 -11.77 18.61
CA VAL A 314 -5.53 -10.97 19.84
C VAL A 314 -6.76 -11.42 20.61
N ARG A 315 -6.59 -11.67 21.91
CA ARG A 315 -7.70 -12.00 22.83
C ARG A 315 -7.80 -11.01 23.98
N ALA A 316 -9.02 -10.85 24.48
CA ALA A 316 -9.30 -10.21 25.75
C ALA A 316 -8.94 -11.12 26.93
N ASN A 317 -8.84 -10.54 28.13
CA ASN A 317 -8.52 -11.27 29.37
C ASN A 317 -9.56 -12.35 29.73
N ASN A 318 -10.81 -12.18 29.30
CA ASN A 318 -11.88 -13.17 29.47
C ASN A 318 -11.87 -14.28 28.41
N GLY A 319 -10.93 -14.23 27.45
CA GLY A 319 -10.81 -15.21 26.36
C GLY A 319 -11.53 -14.83 25.07
N ASP A 320 -12.30 -13.73 25.04
CA ASP A 320 -12.99 -13.29 23.82
C ASP A 320 -11.98 -12.97 22.72
N TRP A 321 -12.29 -13.40 21.49
CA TRP A 321 -11.46 -13.12 20.31
C TRP A 321 -11.71 -11.69 19.82
N LEU A 322 -10.64 -10.92 19.63
CA LEU A 322 -10.71 -9.50 19.28
C LEU A 322 -10.28 -9.23 17.83
N LEU A 323 -9.14 -9.78 17.42
CA LEU A 323 -8.53 -9.55 16.10
C LEU A 323 -7.84 -10.82 15.60
N PRO A 324 -7.79 -11.07 14.28
CA PRO A 324 -7.15 -12.25 13.72
C PRO A 324 -5.63 -12.26 13.95
N GLY A 325 -5.06 -13.46 13.99
CA GLY A 325 -3.62 -13.67 13.99
C GLY A 325 -3.03 -13.74 12.58
N TRP A 326 -1.79 -14.23 12.52
CA TRP A 326 -1.06 -14.39 11.26
C TRP A 326 -1.36 -15.75 10.62
N PRO A 327 -1.46 -15.84 9.29
CA PRO A 327 -1.45 -17.12 8.61
C PRO A 327 -0.15 -17.88 8.88
N VAL A 328 -0.24 -19.21 8.93
CA VAL A 328 0.93 -20.10 8.88
C VAL A 328 1.73 -19.88 7.59
N GLY A 329 3.05 -19.97 7.69
CA GLY A 329 3.99 -19.70 6.60
C GLY A 329 4.73 -18.37 6.77
N SER A 330 4.23 -17.44 7.59
CA SER A 330 4.84 -16.12 7.82
C SER A 330 5.94 -16.12 8.90
N GLU A 331 6.35 -17.28 9.41
CA GLU A 331 7.21 -17.40 10.61
C GLU A 331 8.56 -16.69 10.43
N MET A 332 9.12 -16.73 9.22
CA MET A 332 10.44 -16.17 8.95
C MET A 332 10.45 -14.66 9.10
N GLN A 333 9.46 -13.98 8.53
CA GLN A 333 9.37 -12.52 8.61
C GLN A 333 8.79 -12.05 9.95
N LEU A 334 8.00 -12.87 10.65
CA LEU A 334 7.47 -12.59 12.00
C LEU A 334 8.57 -12.24 13.01
N ALA A 335 9.82 -12.67 12.78
CA ALA A 335 10.98 -12.30 13.59
C ALA A 335 11.05 -10.79 13.87
N ALA A 336 10.64 -9.95 12.91
CA ALA A 336 10.61 -8.49 13.03
C ALA A 336 9.67 -7.98 14.14
N LEU A 337 8.58 -8.70 14.43
CA LEU A 337 7.59 -8.33 15.45
C LEU A 337 7.86 -9.04 16.79
N VAL A 338 8.32 -10.29 16.75
CA VAL A 338 8.34 -11.16 17.94
C VAL A 338 9.68 -11.18 18.68
N SER A 339 10.80 -10.89 17.99
CA SER A 339 12.15 -11.07 18.54
C SER A 339 12.66 -9.86 19.34
N GLY A 340 12.10 -8.67 19.10
CA GLY A 340 12.55 -7.43 19.73
C GLY A 340 12.43 -7.43 21.26
N PRO A 341 13.22 -6.60 21.97
CA PRO A 341 13.12 -6.44 23.43
C PRO A 341 11.85 -5.70 23.86
N ARG A 342 11.22 -4.99 22.93
CA ARG A 342 9.92 -4.30 23.05
C ARG A 342 9.14 -4.47 21.74
N PRO A 343 7.83 -4.15 21.72
CA PRO A 343 7.03 -4.16 20.51
C PRO A 343 7.62 -3.32 19.38
N PHE A 344 7.19 -3.63 18.15
CA PHE A 344 7.65 -2.94 16.95
C PHE A 344 7.46 -1.42 17.12
N PRO A 345 8.49 -0.58 16.86
CA PRO A 345 8.48 0.83 17.25
C PRO A 345 7.26 1.63 16.79
N VAL A 346 6.75 1.32 15.61
CA VAL A 346 5.58 1.93 14.98
C VAL A 346 4.34 1.79 15.85
N ALA A 347 4.06 0.56 16.30
CA ALA A 347 2.93 0.25 17.17
C ALA A 347 3.17 0.71 18.60
N TYR A 348 4.40 0.54 19.09
CA TYR A 348 4.78 1.00 20.41
C TYR A 348 4.54 2.50 20.58
N ASP A 349 5.00 3.32 19.64
CA ASP A 349 4.86 4.78 19.71
C ASP A 349 3.42 5.25 19.43
N TYR A 350 2.64 4.51 18.62
CA TYR A 350 1.21 4.76 18.48
C TYR A 350 0.49 4.71 19.82
N PHE A 351 0.79 3.69 20.64
CA PHE A 351 0.20 3.61 21.97
C PHE A 351 0.85 4.57 22.95
N ASN A 352 2.17 4.54 23.06
CA ASN A 352 2.92 5.32 24.04
C ASN A 352 2.71 6.82 23.85
N LEU A 353 3.09 7.33 22.67
CA LEU A 353 3.20 8.77 22.43
C LEU A 353 1.87 9.37 22.02
N LEU A 354 1.10 8.67 21.18
CA LEU A 354 -0.12 9.22 20.59
C LEU A 354 -1.35 8.91 21.44
N THR A 355 -1.66 7.63 21.64
CA THR A 355 -2.88 7.21 22.34
C THR A 355 -2.85 7.57 23.84
N TYR A 356 -1.69 7.37 24.50
CA TYR A 356 -1.54 7.61 25.94
C TYR A 356 -0.69 8.84 26.29
N GLY A 357 -0.30 9.66 25.31
CA GLY A 357 0.34 10.96 25.53
C GLY A 357 1.67 10.92 26.27
N GLY A 358 2.45 9.85 26.14
CA GLY A 358 3.75 9.66 26.80
C GLY A 358 3.64 9.54 28.32
N ARG A 359 2.51 9.04 28.83
CA ARG A 359 2.23 8.93 30.27
C ARG A 359 3.36 8.21 31.03
N GLN A 360 3.91 8.87 32.05
CA GLN A 360 4.88 8.24 32.95
C GLN A 360 4.30 6.98 33.60
N GLY A 361 5.11 5.93 33.69
CA GLY A 361 4.71 4.65 34.29
C GLY A 361 3.77 3.80 33.44
N TRP A 362 3.52 4.15 32.16
CA TRP A 362 2.87 3.22 31.24
C TRP A 362 3.78 1.99 30.99
N ASP A 363 3.21 0.80 31.19
CA ASP A 363 3.88 -0.48 30.93
C ASP A 363 3.07 -1.30 29.93
N TRP A 364 3.59 -1.39 28.72
CA TRP A 364 3.01 -2.15 27.62
C TRP A 364 2.81 -3.65 27.95
N LYS A 365 3.57 -4.20 28.92
CA LYS A 365 3.44 -5.62 29.32
C LYS A 365 2.17 -5.92 30.09
N SER A 366 1.55 -4.89 30.65
CA SER A 366 0.34 -4.98 31.48
C SER A 366 -0.92 -4.48 30.76
N MET A 367 -0.85 -4.24 29.45
CA MET A 367 -1.98 -3.76 28.66
C MET A 367 -3.13 -4.77 28.65
N ASP A 368 -4.35 -4.29 28.90
CA ASP A 368 -5.57 -4.99 28.53
C ASP A 368 -5.85 -4.72 27.05
N TYR A 369 -5.86 -5.76 26.23
CA TYR A 369 -5.99 -5.63 24.78
C TYR A 369 -7.41 -5.24 24.31
N ALA A 370 -8.45 -5.50 25.11
CA ALA A 370 -9.80 -5.03 24.79
C ALA A 370 -9.88 -3.51 24.97
N VAL A 371 -9.32 -3.00 26.08
CA VAL A 371 -9.21 -1.57 26.35
C VAL A 371 -8.30 -0.90 25.32
N ALA A 372 -7.11 -1.46 25.08
CA ALA A 372 -6.16 -0.90 24.12
C ALA A 372 -6.74 -0.82 22.71
N LEU A 373 -7.48 -1.82 22.26
CA LEU A 373 -8.16 -1.76 20.95
C LEU A 373 -9.21 -0.66 20.88
N ALA A 374 -9.99 -0.47 21.95
CA ALA A 374 -10.98 0.60 22.03
C ALA A 374 -10.31 1.98 22.01
N ASP A 375 -9.27 2.18 22.82
CA ASP A 375 -8.51 3.42 22.91
C ASP A 375 -7.81 3.76 21.59
N ALA A 376 -7.20 2.74 20.95
CA ALA A 376 -6.58 2.88 19.64
C ALA A 376 -7.58 3.37 18.58
N ARG A 377 -8.79 2.81 18.57
CA ARG A 377 -9.85 3.22 17.64
C ARG A 377 -10.37 4.62 17.96
N GLN A 378 -10.62 4.91 19.23
CA GLN A 378 -11.07 6.22 19.68
C GLN A 378 -10.09 7.32 19.28
N TYR A 379 -8.79 7.06 19.38
CA TYR A 379 -7.76 8.02 19.00
C TYR A 379 -7.65 8.22 17.48
N GLY A 380 -7.53 7.12 16.71
CA GLY A 380 -7.04 7.20 15.33
C GLY A 380 -7.99 6.73 14.23
N ALA A 381 -9.06 6.00 14.52
CA ALA A 381 -9.84 5.33 13.48
C ALA A 381 -10.45 6.32 12.48
N GLY A 382 -10.93 7.47 12.95
CA GLY A 382 -11.50 8.52 12.12
C GLY A 382 -10.49 9.20 11.18
N ILE A 383 -9.19 8.96 11.33
CA ILE A 383 -8.11 9.55 10.52
C ILE A 383 -7.39 8.47 9.69
N LEU A 384 -7.16 7.30 10.29
CA LEU A 384 -6.25 6.29 9.77
C LEU A 384 -6.96 5.09 9.12
N ASP A 385 -8.13 4.71 9.63
CA ASP A 385 -8.82 3.49 9.20
C ASP A 385 -9.75 3.76 8.01
N VAL A 386 -9.86 2.74 7.16
CA VAL A 386 -10.81 2.68 6.05
C VAL A 386 -11.81 1.56 6.33
N PRO A 387 -13.12 1.88 6.48
CA PRO A 387 -14.13 0.86 6.69
C PRO A 387 -14.39 0.08 5.39
N SER A 388 -14.69 -1.21 5.50
CA SER A 388 -14.89 -2.10 4.35
C SER A 388 -16.16 -1.78 3.56
N ASP A 389 -17.15 -1.10 4.13
CA ASP A 389 -18.37 -0.66 3.47
C ASP A 389 -18.30 0.80 2.95
N GLY A 390 -17.17 1.48 3.12
CA GLY A 390 -17.04 2.91 2.82
C GLY A 390 -16.83 3.27 1.36
N LEU A 391 -16.41 2.34 0.50
CA LEU A 391 -15.91 2.67 -0.85
C LEU A 391 -17.02 2.81 -1.92
N GLY A 392 -18.30 2.77 -1.53
CA GLY A 392 -19.44 2.86 -2.46
C GLY A 392 -19.32 3.97 -3.52
N PRO A 393 -18.99 5.23 -3.16
CA PRO A 393 -18.81 6.33 -4.13
C PRO A 393 -17.73 6.08 -5.20
N PHE A 394 -16.61 5.44 -4.83
CA PHE A 394 -15.53 5.11 -5.77
C PHE A 394 -15.97 4.08 -6.81
N PHE A 395 -16.73 3.07 -6.40
CA PHE A 395 -17.27 2.07 -7.34
C PHE A 395 -18.44 2.62 -8.16
N ALA A 396 -19.27 3.50 -7.58
CA ALA A 396 -20.42 4.11 -8.27
C ALA A 396 -20.01 4.92 -9.53
N ARG A 397 -18.81 5.52 -9.53
CA ARG A 397 -18.23 6.22 -10.69
C ARG A 397 -17.43 5.31 -11.64
N GLY A 398 -17.38 4.00 -11.36
CA GLY A 398 -16.65 3.02 -12.19
C GLY A 398 -15.19 2.79 -11.79
N GLY A 399 -14.77 3.23 -10.60
CA GLY A 399 -13.43 3.02 -10.08
C GLY A 399 -13.09 1.53 -9.95
N LYS A 400 -11.82 1.17 -10.19
CA LYS A 400 -11.33 -0.22 -10.12
C LYS A 400 -10.33 -0.38 -8.98
N LEU A 401 -10.55 -1.38 -8.13
CA LEU A 401 -9.65 -1.70 -7.02
C LEU A 401 -9.04 -3.09 -7.21
N LEU A 402 -7.72 -3.12 -7.32
CA LEU A 402 -6.90 -4.31 -7.23
C LEU A 402 -6.21 -4.32 -5.86
N MET A 403 -6.51 -5.32 -5.06
CA MET A 403 -5.75 -5.62 -3.85
C MET A 403 -4.80 -6.78 -4.11
N SER A 404 -3.65 -6.78 -3.46
CA SER A 404 -2.79 -7.96 -3.38
C SER A 404 -2.18 -8.08 -1.99
N HIS A 405 -1.86 -9.29 -1.55
CA HIS A 405 -1.21 -9.51 -0.26
C HIS A 405 -0.42 -10.81 -0.27
N GLY A 406 0.76 -10.79 0.33
CA GLY A 406 1.60 -11.97 0.50
C GLY A 406 1.06 -12.89 1.59
N TRP A 407 1.01 -14.20 1.34
CA TRP A 407 0.62 -15.16 2.38
C TRP A 407 1.64 -15.25 3.52
N THR A 408 2.91 -14.94 3.24
CA THR A 408 4.00 -15.01 4.23
C THR A 408 4.35 -13.65 4.82
N ASP A 409 3.52 -12.62 4.61
CA ASP A 409 3.70 -11.29 5.20
C ASP A 409 3.71 -11.37 6.74
N GLY A 410 4.90 -11.14 7.32
CA GLY A 410 5.13 -11.16 8.76
C GLY A 410 4.96 -9.80 9.44
N LEU A 411 4.71 -8.73 8.69
CA LEU A 411 4.51 -7.38 9.23
C LEU A 411 3.03 -7.00 9.30
N ILE A 412 2.24 -7.38 8.30
CA ILE A 412 0.81 -7.14 8.24
C ILE A 412 0.11 -8.48 7.98
N PRO A 413 -0.85 -8.90 8.81
CA PRO A 413 -1.47 -10.19 8.61
C PRO A 413 -2.40 -10.14 7.39
N ALA A 414 -2.19 -11.04 6.44
CA ALA A 414 -3.05 -11.20 5.26
C ALA A 414 -4.54 -11.35 5.63
N ASN A 415 -4.84 -11.90 6.80
CA ASN A 415 -6.18 -12.01 7.36
C ASN A 415 -6.92 -10.66 7.45
N ASN A 416 -6.22 -9.54 7.67
CA ASN A 416 -6.83 -8.21 7.66
C ASN A 416 -7.33 -7.84 6.25
N SER A 417 -6.54 -8.14 5.21
CA SER A 417 -6.93 -7.89 3.83
C SER A 417 -8.07 -8.80 3.37
N LEU A 418 -8.07 -10.06 3.80
CA LEU A 418 -9.18 -10.98 3.54
C LEU A 418 -10.48 -10.50 4.21
N ALA A 419 -10.42 -10.07 5.46
CA ALA A 419 -11.58 -9.52 6.17
C ALA A 419 -12.11 -8.25 5.49
N PHE A 420 -11.22 -7.31 5.13
CA PHE A 420 -11.60 -6.10 4.40
C PHE A 420 -12.22 -6.42 3.04
N TYR A 421 -11.58 -7.28 2.25
CA TYR A 421 -12.06 -7.67 0.92
C TYR A 421 -13.45 -8.32 0.98
N ARG A 422 -13.66 -9.27 1.90
CA ARG A 422 -14.96 -9.93 2.07
C ARG A 422 -16.06 -8.95 2.48
N GLY A 423 -15.76 -8.05 3.42
CA GLY A 423 -16.67 -6.99 3.83
C GLY A 423 -17.04 -6.06 2.68
N LEU A 424 -16.04 -5.62 1.91
CA LEU A 424 -16.24 -4.75 0.76
C LEU A 424 -17.02 -5.45 -0.36
N TYR A 425 -16.66 -6.69 -0.68
CA TYR A 425 -17.38 -7.49 -1.68
C TYR A 425 -18.86 -7.61 -1.32
N GLY A 426 -19.19 -7.86 -0.05
CA GLY A 426 -20.57 -7.96 0.43
C GLY A 426 -21.32 -6.63 0.50
N ALA A 427 -20.62 -5.50 0.68
CA ALA A 427 -21.22 -4.16 0.72
C ALA A 427 -21.51 -3.58 -0.68
N LEU A 428 -20.85 -4.09 -1.72
CA LEU A 428 -20.99 -3.58 -3.08
C LEU A 428 -22.15 -4.23 -3.84
N PRO A 429 -22.76 -3.53 -4.81
CA PRO A 429 -23.62 -4.16 -5.80
C PRO A 429 -22.86 -5.28 -6.53
N ALA A 430 -23.50 -6.43 -6.76
CA ALA A 430 -22.87 -7.62 -7.33
C ALA A 430 -22.08 -7.34 -8.63
N GLY A 431 -22.63 -6.50 -9.52
CA GLY A 431 -21.94 -6.10 -10.75
C GLY A 431 -20.66 -5.31 -10.50
N ALA A 432 -20.60 -4.45 -9.49
CA ALA A 432 -19.37 -3.73 -9.12
C ALA A 432 -18.37 -4.69 -8.47
N ALA A 433 -18.81 -5.49 -7.50
CA ALA A 433 -17.97 -6.50 -6.84
C ALA A 433 -17.29 -7.45 -7.84
N GLN A 434 -18.02 -7.90 -8.86
CA GLN A 434 -17.51 -8.83 -9.87
C GLN A 434 -16.63 -8.18 -10.95
N ASN A 435 -16.85 -6.90 -11.31
CA ASN A 435 -16.19 -6.28 -12.47
C ASN A 435 -15.17 -5.19 -12.11
N GLN A 436 -15.16 -4.72 -10.87
CA GLN A 436 -14.36 -3.59 -10.41
C GLN A 436 -13.48 -3.91 -9.21
N LEU A 437 -13.67 -5.06 -8.54
CA LEU A 437 -12.90 -5.46 -7.36
C LEU A 437 -12.15 -6.78 -7.60
N ARG A 438 -10.84 -6.80 -7.34
CA ARG A 438 -9.99 -8.00 -7.43
C ARG A 438 -9.06 -8.06 -6.22
N LEU A 439 -8.84 -9.27 -5.70
CA LEU A 439 -7.79 -9.57 -4.72
C LEU A 439 -6.91 -10.68 -5.27
N PHE A 440 -5.59 -10.51 -5.20
CA PHE A 440 -4.60 -11.53 -5.56
C PHE A 440 -3.77 -11.89 -4.33
N MET A 441 -3.95 -13.09 -3.81
CA MET A 441 -3.10 -13.63 -2.76
C MET A 441 -1.84 -14.21 -3.37
N VAL A 442 -0.67 -13.91 -2.78
CA VAL A 442 0.64 -14.25 -3.36
C VAL A 442 1.37 -15.27 -2.47
N PRO A 443 1.40 -16.56 -2.85
CA PRO A 443 2.14 -17.59 -2.11
C PRO A 443 3.62 -17.28 -2.00
N GLY A 444 4.16 -17.46 -0.79
CA GLY A 444 5.58 -17.24 -0.51
C GLY A 444 6.05 -15.79 -0.65
N MET A 445 5.14 -14.83 -0.77
CA MET A 445 5.49 -13.41 -0.74
C MET A 445 5.41 -12.87 0.68
N ASP A 446 6.53 -12.27 1.08
CA ASP A 446 6.67 -11.52 2.32
C ASP A 446 5.99 -10.14 2.21
N HIS A 447 6.24 -9.24 3.17
CA HIS A 447 5.73 -7.88 3.12
C HIS A 447 6.16 -7.13 1.85
N CYS A 448 5.17 -6.81 1.00
CA CYS A 448 5.28 -6.10 -0.28
C CYS A 448 6.04 -6.79 -1.41
N SER A 449 7.12 -7.49 -1.10
CA SER A 449 7.98 -8.21 -2.04
C SER A 449 8.91 -9.15 -1.29
N GLY A 450 9.76 -9.89 -2.00
CA GLY A 450 10.67 -10.85 -1.38
C GLY A 450 9.93 -12.08 -0.84
N GLY A 451 10.60 -12.89 -0.04
CA GLY A 451 10.14 -14.23 0.31
C GLY A 451 10.59 -15.28 -0.72
N ASP A 452 10.04 -16.48 -0.63
CA ASP A 452 10.49 -17.65 -1.39
C ASP A 452 9.69 -17.92 -2.67
N GLY A 453 8.55 -17.26 -2.83
CA GLY A 453 7.62 -17.44 -3.95
C GLY A 453 7.95 -16.63 -5.20
N ALA A 454 6.98 -16.59 -6.13
CA ALA A 454 7.00 -15.73 -7.31
C ALA A 454 6.33 -14.40 -6.96
N THR A 455 7.14 -13.37 -6.70
CA THR A 455 6.70 -12.16 -6.00
C THR A 455 6.91 -10.86 -6.78
N ASP A 456 7.47 -10.95 -7.98
CA ASP A 456 7.62 -9.82 -8.90
C ASP A 456 6.54 -9.87 -9.98
N PHE A 457 5.67 -8.87 -9.99
CA PHE A 457 4.51 -8.77 -10.89
C PHE A 457 4.08 -7.32 -11.13
N ASP A 458 3.58 -7.04 -12.33
CA ASP A 458 3.23 -5.68 -12.75
C ASP A 458 1.78 -5.30 -12.38
N THR A 459 1.59 -4.79 -11.17
CA THR A 459 0.28 -4.29 -10.72
C THR A 459 -0.15 -3.02 -11.43
N LEU A 460 0.79 -2.11 -11.75
CA LEU A 460 0.47 -0.85 -12.43
C LEU A 460 -0.03 -1.13 -13.85
N GLY A 461 0.66 -1.99 -14.59
CA GLY A 461 0.23 -2.44 -15.91
C GLY A 461 -1.12 -3.15 -15.86
N ALA A 462 -1.39 -3.96 -14.83
CA ALA A 462 -2.68 -4.63 -14.66
C ALA A 462 -3.84 -3.64 -14.45
N ILE A 463 -3.71 -2.67 -13.55
CA ILE A 463 -4.76 -1.67 -13.32
C ILE A 463 -4.91 -0.69 -14.50
N ASP A 464 -3.82 -0.37 -15.20
CA ASP A 464 -3.88 0.44 -16.41
C ASP A 464 -4.68 -0.28 -17.50
N ALA A 465 -4.30 -1.53 -17.81
CA ALA A 465 -5.01 -2.33 -18.81
C ALA A 465 -6.49 -2.50 -18.45
N TRP A 466 -6.79 -2.72 -17.16
CA TRP A 466 -8.16 -2.83 -16.68
C TRP A 466 -8.95 -1.53 -16.86
N ALA A 467 -8.38 -0.38 -16.51
CA ALA A 467 -9.02 0.92 -16.69
C ALA A 467 -9.21 1.28 -18.16
N THR A 468 -8.22 0.98 -19.00
CA THR A 468 -8.22 1.29 -20.43
C THR A 468 -9.19 0.42 -21.22
N THR A 469 -9.26 -0.89 -20.92
CA THR A 469 -10.06 -1.86 -21.71
C THR A 469 -11.41 -2.17 -21.10
N GLY A 470 -11.61 -1.88 -19.82
CA GLY A 470 -12.79 -2.34 -19.07
C GLY A 470 -12.67 -3.78 -18.56
N LEU A 471 -11.71 -4.57 -19.04
CA LEU A 471 -11.59 -6.00 -18.74
C LEU A 471 -10.82 -6.24 -17.44
N ALA A 472 -11.48 -6.86 -16.46
CA ALA A 472 -10.85 -7.18 -15.18
C ALA A 472 -9.76 -8.26 -15.34
N PRO A 473 -8.62 -8.12 -14.64
CA PRO A 473 -7.59 -9.16 -14.68
C PRO A 473 -8.15 -10.44 -14.06
N ASN A 474 -8.07 -11.53 -14.83
CA ASN A 474 -8.37 -12.89 -14.39
C ASN A 474 -7.12 -13.70 -14.06
N ARG A 475 -5.93 -13.15 -14.33
CA ARG A 475 -4.62 -13.68 -13.93
C ARG A 475 -3.58 -12.58 -14.01
N ILE A 476 -2.57 -12.65 -13.15
CA ILE A 476 -1.34 -11.83 -13.25
C ILE A 476 -0.15 -12.79 -13.20
N VAL A 477 0.76 -12.70 -14.15
CA VAL A 477 1.97 -13.52 -14.09
C VAL A 477 2.92 -12.92 -13.07
N ALA A 478 3.32 -13.72 -12.08
CA ALA A 478 4.37 -13.36 -11.14
C ALA A 478 5.61 -14.22 -11.38
N THR A 479 6.78 -13.63 -11.11
CA THR A 479 8.08 -14.29 -11.24
C THR A 479 8.90 -14.15 -9.96
N ARG A 480 9.83 -15.08 -9.75
CA ARG A 480 10.82 -15.01 -8.68
C ARG A 480 12.14 -14.48 -9.22
N PRO A 481 12.69 -13.38 -8.66
CA PRO A 481 14.03 -12.94 -9.00
C PRO A 481 15.05 -14.05 -8.71
N THR A 482 15.89 -14.38 -9.69
CA THR A 482 16.93 -15.42 -9.56
C THR A 482 18.09 -14.97 -8.67
N THR A 483 18.27 -13.65 -8.52
CA THR A 483 19.20 -13.04 -7.59
C THR A 483 18.38 -12.38 -6.49
N PRO A 484 18.34 -12.95 -5.27
CA PRO A 484 17.60 -12.33 -4.18
C PRO A 484 18.19 -10.94 -3.86
N PRO A 485 17.36 -10.00 -3.37
CA PRO A 485 17.87 -8.73 -2.90
C PRO A 485 18.91 -8.94 -1.78
N PRO A 486 19.87 -8.01 -1.62
CA PRO A 486 20.83 -8.08 -0.52
C PRO A 486 20.10 -8.22 0.82
N GLY A 487 20.59 -9.14 1.66
CA GLY A 487 20.09 -9.26 3.03
C GLY A 487 20.41 -8.03 3.89
N MET A 488 20.06 -8.10 5.17
CA MET A 488 20.43 -7.07 6.15
C MET A 488 21.94 -6.74 6.08
N PRO A 489 22.37 -5.50 6.35
CA PRO A 489 23.79 -5.14 6.32
C PRO A 489 24.64 -6.12 7.14
N GLY A 490 25.65 -6.73 6.50
CA GLY A 490 26.51 -7.74 7.10
C GLY A 490 26.06 -9.20 6.92
N ALA A 491 24.88 -9.46 6.35
CA ALA A 491 24.47 -10.80 5.95
C ALA A 491 25.25 -11.25 4.69
N PRO A 492 25.62 -12.54 4.59
CA PRO A 492 26.18 -13.07 3.36
C PRO A 492 25.18 -12.93 2.21
N PRO A 493 25.65 -12.73 0.96
CA PRO A 493 24.77 -12.76 -0.21
C PRO A 493 23.98 -14.06 -0.22
N ALA A 494 22.67 -13.96 -0.46
CA ALA A 494 21.84 -15.13 -0.66
C ALA A 494 22.31 -15.86 -1.93
N ALA A 495 22.27 -17.19 -1.89
CA ALA A 495 22.57 -18.01 -3.06
C ALA A 495 21.57 -17.67 -4.18
N PRO A 496 22.01 -17.70 -5.46
CA PRO A 496 21.11 -17.64 -6.59
C PRO A 496 20.03 -18.72 -6.49
N ARG A 497 18.83 -18.39 -6.96
CA ARG A 497 17.67 -19.27 -6.93
C ARG A 497 17.28 -19.63 -8.36
N GLU A 498 16.74 -20.84 -8.53
CA GLU A 498 16.15 -21.24 -9.79
C GLU A 498 14.95 -20.34 -10.15
N PRO A 499 14.75 -20.05 -11.44
CA PRO A 499 13.57 -19.31 -11.91
C PRO A 499 12.28 -19.99 -11.43
N LEU A 500 11.29 -19.18 -11.06
CA LEU A 500 9.96 -19.64 -10.69
C LEU A 500 8.95 -18.63 -11.22
N SER A 501 7.86 -19.11 -11.81
CA SER A 501 6.72 -18.28 -12.19
C SER A 501 5.41 -18.96 -11.82
N ARG A 502 4.42 -18.15 -11.43
CA ARG A 502 3.07 -18.59 -11.04
C ARG A 502 2.05 -17.63 -11.62
N PRO A 503 0.87 -18.10 -12.06
CA PRO A 503 -0.25 -17.20 -12.24
C PRO A 503 -0.77 -16.84 -10.84
N LEU A 504 -0.90 -15.55 -10.54
CA LEU A 504 -1.72 -15.09 -9.43
C LEU A 504 -3.17 -15.13 -9.86
N CYS A 505 -4.01 -15.76 -9.05
CA CYS A 505 -5.41 -15.98 -9.33
C CYS A 505 -6.31 -15.02 -8.53
N PRO A 506 -7.44 -14.59 -9.10
CA PRO A 506 -8.38 -13.73 -8.39
C PRO A 506 -9.05 -14.52 -7.27
N TYR A 507 -8.82 -14.09 -6.02
CA TYR A 507 -9.41 -14.72 -4.84
C TYR A 507 -10.95 -14.84 -4.98
N PRO A 508 -11.57 -15.99 -4.65
CA PRO A 508 -10.99 -17.14 -3.95
C PRO A 508 -10.38 -18.22 -4.85
N GLU A 509 -10.17 -17.98 -6.14
CA GLU A 509 -9.46 -18.92 -7.00
C GLU A 509 -7.98 -19.03 -6.60
N VAL A 510 -7.41 -20.21 -6.82
CA VAL A 510 -6.02 -20.54 -6.53
C VAL A 510 -5.34 -21.13 -7.77
N PRO A 511 -4.00 -21.07 -7.87
CA PRO A 511 -3.28 -21.72 -8.95
C PRO A 511 -3.36 -23.24 -8.80
N GLU A 512 -3.95 -23.93 -9.77
CA GLU A 512 -4.03 -25.39 -9.82
C GLU A 512 -3.08 -25.93 -10.89
N TYR A 513 -2.16 -26.82 -10.49
CA TYR A 513 -1.26 -27.50 -11.41
C TYR A 513 -2.05 -28.44 -12.33
N LYS A 514 -1.80 -28.37 -13.64
CA LYS A 514 -2.49 -29.17 -14.66
C LYS A 514 -2.15 -30.66 -14.63
N GLY A 515 -1.22 -31.10 -13.78
CA GLY A 515 -0.70 -32.47 -13.75
C GLY A 515 0.32 -32.78 -14.85
N SER A 516 0.68 -31.80 -15.68
CA SER A 516 1.68 -31.90 -16.74
C SER A 516 2.34 -30.55 -16.99
N GLY A 517 3.55 -30.57 -17.57
CA GLY A 517 4.38 -29.38 -17.77
C GLY A 517 5.33 -29.14 -16.58
N ASP A 518 6.28 -28.22 -16.77
CA ASP A 518 7.25 -27.86 -15.73
C ASP A 518 6.55 -27.13 -14.58
N PRO A 519 6.56 -27.67 -13.34
CA PRO A 519 5.92 -27.04 -12.19
C PRO A 519 6.60 -25.73 -11.78
N SER A 520 7.76 -25.36 -12.33
CA SER A 520 8.36 -24.03 -12.11
C SER A 520 7.76 -22.93 -13.00
N MET A 521 6.94 -23.29 -14.00
CA MET A 521 6.43 -22.38 -15.02
C MET A 521 4.94 -22.09 -14.87
N GLU A 522 4.54 -20.81 -14.99
CA GLU A 522 3.14 -20.38 -14.84
C GLU A 522 2.20 -21.07 -15.84
N THR A 523 2.69 -21.39 -17.03
CA THR A 523 1.94 -22.02 -18.12
C THR A 523 1.43 -23.41 -17.77
N SER A 524 2.02 -24.06 -16.75
CA SER A 524 1.60 -25.36 -16.24
C SER A 524 0.43 -25.29 -15.25
N PHE A 525 -0.09 -24.09 -14.97
CA PHE A 525 -1.18 -23.86 -14.02
C PHE A 525 -2.41 -23.25 -14.68
N THR A 526 -3.56 -23.39 -14.01
CA THR A 526 -4.80 -22.65 -14.30
C THR A 526 -5.33 -22.05 -13.01
N CYS A 527 -6.12 -20.98 -13.10
CA CYS A 527 -6.88 -20.50 -11.95
C CYS A 527 -8.18 -21.30 -11.83
N ALA A 528 -8.46 -21.80 -10.64
CA ALA A 528 -9.65 -22.58 -10.33
C ALA A 528 -10.08 -22.36 -8.88
N LEU A 529 -11.36 -22.58 -8.60
CA LEU A 529 -11.83 -22.64 -7.21
C LEU A 529 -11.20 -23.87 -6.53
N PRO A 530 -10.81 -23.76 -5.24
CA PRO A 530 -10.36 -24.89 -4.46
C PRO A 530 -11.38 -26.06 -4.47
N LYS A 531 -10.88 -27.30 -4.63
CA LYS A 531 -11.73 -28.52 -4.68
C LYS A 531 -12.47 -28.80 -3.38
N ASP A 532 -11.98 -28.26 -2.28
CA ASP A 532 -12.55 -28.32 -0.94
C ASP A 532 -13.57 -27.21 -0.65
N ALA A 533 -13.74 -26.25 -1.57
CA ALA A 533 -14.70 -25.15 -1.46
C ALA A 533 -16.05 -25.43 -2.16
N SER A 534 -16.23 -26.62 -2.76
CA SER A 534 -17.44 -27.05 -3.49
C SER A 534 -18.41 -27.86 -2.65
#